data_AF-A0A830ZW09-F1
#
_entry.id   AF-A0A830ZW09-F1
#
_cell.length_a   1.000
_cell.length_b   1.000
_cell.length_c   1.000
_cell.angle_alpha   90.00
_cell.angle_beta   90.00
_cell.angle_gamma   90.00
#
_symmetry.space_group_name_H-M   'P 1'
#
loop_
_entity.id
_entity.type
_entity.pdbx_description
1 polymer ?
#
loop_
_entity_poly.entity_id
_entity_poly.type
_entity_poly.pdbx_seq_one_letter_code
_entity_poly.pdbx_strand_id
1 'polypeptide(L)'
;MLRLISDFDGPIMDVSERYYQVYQYCLQKTAYKGQIIGELSKAEFWQLKRDQVSEKRIGEMSGLDEDQARKFAHLRRQTVHTLPYLVHDRPVVGSLETLQKIQELKIDLVVMTMRRVSELDHAFNRHDIGRFFAANRRYCLNNNYTKTNDVRDKTLLMAKAAKELPAAADTWMVGDTEADIAAAKSQNIKVIGVLSGIRSRSRLESYEPDYIVNNLGEAVDVILGSLRAFG
;
A
#
# COMPACT_ATOMS: atom_id res chain seq x y z
N MET A 1 -7.53 23.95 -8.72
CA MET A 1 -7.26 23.23 -7.45
C MET A 1 -6.41 22.01 -7.77
N LEU A 2 -5.30 21.82 -7.05
CA LEU A 2 -4.47 20.62 -7.14
C LEU A 2 -5.11 19.50 -6.32
N ARG A 3 -5.16 18.28 -6.86
CA ARG A 3 -5.63 17.08 -6.17
C ARG A 3 -4.51 16.04 -6.07
N LEU A 4 -4.39 15.47 -4.88
CA LEU A 4 -3.54 14.31 -4.61
C LEU A 4 -4.40 13.14 -4.15
N ILE A 5 -4.39 12.07 -4.92
CA ILE A 5 -4.92 10.76 -4.53
C ILE A 5 -3.74 9.94 -4.03
N SER A 6 -3.80 9.45 -2.79
CA SER A 6 -2.75 8.63 -2.20
C SER A 6 -3.27 7.24 -1.88
N ASP A 7 -2.48 6.20 -2.17
CA ASP A 7 -2.64 4.95 -1.43
C ASP A 7 -2.33 5.16 0.05
N PHE A 8 -2.81 4.23 0.87
CA PHE A 8 -2.63 4.25 2.31
C PHE A 8 -1.42 3.42 2.76
N ASP A 9 -1.39 2.14 2.38
CA ASP A 9 -0.27 1.25 2.67
C ASP A 9 0.87 1.61 1.71
N GLY A 10 2.09 1.83 2.22
CA GLY A 10 3.24 2.22 1.42
C GLY A 10 3.57 3.71 1.46
N PRO A 11 2.72 4.63 0.94
CA PRO A 11 2.97 6.07 1.07
C PRO A 11 2.80 6.61 2.50
N ILE A 12 1.77 6.15 3.23
CA ILE A 12 1.41 6.69 4.54
C ILE A 12 1.77 5.72 5.67
N MET A 13 1.45 4.44 5.50
CA MET A 13 1.66 3.39 6.51
C MET A 13 2.71 2.37 6.06
N ASP A 14 3.73 2.16 6.90
CA ASP A 14 4.66 1.04 6.81
C ASP A 14 3.99 -0.22 7.37
N VAL A 15 3.85 -1.22 6.49
CA VAL A 15 3.22 -2.51 6.77
C VAL A 15 4.25 -3.65 6.90
N SER A 16 5.54 -3.35 6.79
CA SER A 16 6.62 -4.35 6.78
C SER A 16 6.65 -5.20 8.05
N GLU A 17 6.39 -4.57 9.21
CA GLU A 17 6.34 -5.27 10.50
C GLU A 17 5.16 -6.23 10.56
N ARG A 18 3.96 -5.77 10.16
CA ARG A 18 2.77 -6.62 10.07
C ARG A 18 3.03 -7.86 9.21
N TYR A 19 3.62 -7.66 8.03
CA TYR A 19 3.89 -8.76 7.10
C TYR A 19 4.90 -9.75 7.68
N TYR A 20 5.92 -9.27 8.39
CA TYR A 20 6.92 -10.12 9.01
C TYR A 20 6.36 -10.93 10.19
N GLN A 21 5.56 -10.32 11.06
CA GLN A 21 4.87 -11.01 12.17
C GLN A 21 3.94 -12.12 11.65
N VAL A 22 3.24 -11.86 10.54
CA VAL A 22 2.38 -12.87 9.89
C VAL A 22 3.22 -13.99 9.28
N TYR A 23 4.37 -13.67 8.68
CA TYR A 23 5.33 -14.66 8.17
C TYR A 23 5.80 -15.61 9.29
N GLN A 24 6.27 -15.06 10.42
CA GLN A 24 6.72 -15.83 11.58
C GLN A 24 5.60 -16.74 12.12
N TYR A 25 4.39 -16.18 12.26
CA TYR A 25 3.22 -16.96 12.67
C TYR A 25 2.92 -18.12 11.71
N CYS A 26 2.93 -17.86 10.41
CA CYS A 26 2.62 -18.88 9.42
C CYS A 26 3.67 -19.99 9.44
N LEU A 27 4.96 -19.65 9.53
CA LEU A 27 6.03 -20.65 9.70
C LEU A 27 5.80 -21.54 10.93
N GLN A 28 5.52 -20.93 12.08
CA GLN A 28 5.28 -21.66 13.32
C GLN A 28 4.09 -22.63 13.22
N LYS A 29 3.04 -22.25 12.48
CA LYS A 29 1.82 -23.06 12.32
C LYS A 29 1.94 -24.16 11.29
N THR A 30 2.80 -24.02 10.28
CA THR A 30 2.94 -25.00 9.21
C THR A 30 4.12 -25.96 9.40
N ALA A 31 5.14 -25.56 10.16
CA ALA A 31 6.28 -26.40 10.47
C ALA A 31 5.86 -27.66 11.26
N TYR A 32 6.50 -28.78 10.97
CA TYR A 32 6.36 -30.00 11.76
C TYR A 32 7.10 -29.88 13.08
N LYS A 33 6.64 -30.64 14.08
CA LYS A 33 7.28 -30.65 15.40
C LYS A 33 8.73 -31.11 15.28
N GLY A 34 9.67 -30.25 15.71
CA GLY A 34 11.11 -30.53 15.67
C GLY A 34 11.76 -30.31 14.30
N GLN A 35 11.04 -29.80 13.30
CA GLN A 35 11.62 -29.41 12.03
C GLN A 35 12.51 -28.17 12.20
N ILE A 36 13.68 -28.20 11.56
CA ILE A 36 14.56 -27.04 11.47
C ILE A 36 14.01 -26.11 10.39
N ILE A 37 13.66 -24.89 10.80
CA ILE A 37 13.17 -23.82 9.91
C ILE A 37 14.27 -22.76 9.81
N GLY A 38 14.61 -22.38 8.59
CA GLY A 38 15.50 -21.26 8.29
C GLY A 38 14.70 -19.97 8.23
N GLU A 39 14.32 -19.41 9.38
CA GLU A 39 13.61 -18.14 9.41
C GLU A 39 14.47 -17.02 8.80
N LEU A 40 13.93 -16.36 7.77
CA LEU A 40 14.55 -15.20 7.15
C LEU A 40 14.53 -14.01 8.11
N SER A 41 15.56 -13.17 8.08
CA SER A 41 15.48 -11.88 8.75
C SER A 41 14.37 -11.02 8.14
N LYS A 42 13.86 -10.05 8.92
CA LYS A 42 12.86 -9.09 8.42
C LYS A 42 13.30 -8.42 7.11
N ALA A 43 14.57 -8.05 7.01
CA ALA A 43 15.11 -7.36 5.83
C ALA A 43 15.09 -8.27 4.59
N GLU A 44 15.54 -9.52 4.72
CA GLU A 44 15.52 -10.50 3.63
C GLU A 44 14.08 -10.82 3.20
N PHE A 45 13.21 -11.13 4.16
CA PHE A 45 11.79 -11.39 3.90
C PHE A 45 11.14 -10.21 3.18
N TRP A 46 11.34 -8.98 3.68
CA TRP A 46 10.75 -7.79 3.09
C TRP A 46 11.26 -7.53 1.68
N GLN A 47 12.56 -7.75 1.42
CA GLN A 47 13.11 -7.64 0.07
C GLN A 47 12.45 -8.64 -0.89
N LEU A 48 12.28 -9.90 -0.49
CA LEU A 48 11.55 -10.89 -1.30
C LEU A 48 10.10 -10.47 -1.56
N LYS A 49 9.42 -9.86 -0.57
CA LYS A 49 8.08 -9.30 -0.77
C LYS A 49 8.09 -8.17 -1.81
N ARG A 50 9.07 -7.27 -1.72
CA ARG A 50 9.25 -6.14 -2.64
C ARG A 50 9.54 -6.57 -4.07
N ASP A 51 10.23 -7.69 -4.24
CA ASP A 51 10.51 -8.30 -5.53
C ASP A 51 9.38 -9.23 -6.03
N GLN A 52 8.25 -9.26 -5.32
CA GLN A 52 7.07 -10.08 -5.64
C GLN A 52 7.35 -11.59 -5.68
N VAL A 53 8.30 -12.08 -4.89
CA VAL A 53 8.49 -13.52 -4.69
C VAL A 53 7.22 -14.10 -4.06
N SER A 54 6.76 -15.23 -4.60
CA SER A 54 5.52 -15.85 -4.16
C SER A 54 5.62 -16.36 -2.72
N GLU A 55 4.50 -16.33 -1.99
CA GLU A 55 4.48 -16.80 -0.58
C GLU A 55 4.89 -18.27 -0.46
N LYS A 56 4.51 -19.11 -1.43
CA LYS A 56 4.93 -20.51 -1.50
C LYS A 56 6.46 -20.58 -1.54
N ARG A 57 7.09 -19.80 -2.43
CA ARG A 57 8.54 -19.81 -2.58
C ARG A 57 9.27 -19.28 -1.34
N ILE A 58 8.73 -18.25 -0.69
CA ILE A 58 9.27 -17.74 0.59
C ILE A 58 9.21 -18.83 1.66
N GLY A 59 8.10 -19.58 1.74
CA GLY A 59 7.98 -20.73 2.64
C GLY A 59 9.03 -21.81 2.36
N GLU A 60 9.21 -22.19 1.09
CA GLU A 60 10.24 -23.16 0.68
C GLU A 60 11.67 -22.69 1.03
N MET A 61 11.98 -21.41 0.77
CA MET A 61 13.27 -20.80 1.14
C MET A 61 13.50 -20.82 2.65
N SER A 62 12.43 -20.88 3.44
CA SER A 62 12.48 -20.97 4.90
C SER A 62 12.57 -22.42 5.41
N GLY A 63 12.65 -23.42 4.52
CA GLY A 63 12.78 -24.83 4.89
C GLY A 63 11.47 -25.61 4.99
N LEU A 64 10.35 -25.06 4.48
CA LEU A 64 9.09 -25.79 4.34
C LEU A 64 9.11 -26.72 3.12
N ASP A 65 8.50 -27.89 3.24
CA ASP A 65 8.21 -28.73 2.07
C ASP A 65 7.07 -28.15 1.22
N GLU A 66 6.77 -28.80 0.09
CA GLU A 66 5.74 -28.31 -0.83
C GLU A 66 4.35 -28.20 -0.19
N ASP A 67 3.95 -29.16 0.63
CA ASP A 67 2.61 -29.17 1.23
C ASP A 67 2.49 -28.10 2.32
N GLN A 68 3.53 -27.98 3.15
CA GLN A 68 3.67 -26.93 4.13
C GLN A 68 3.67 -25.55 3.47
N ALA A 69 4.39 -25.36 2.37
CA ALA A 69 4.47 -24.09 1.65
C ALA A 69 3.10 -23.69 1.05
N ARG A 70 2.30 -24.66 0.56
CA ARG A 70 0.92 -24.41 0.13
C ARG A 70 0.03 -23.96 1.30
N LYS A 71 0.10 -24.67 2.44
CA LYS A 71 -0.63 -24.31 3.67
C LYS A 71 -0.20 -22.95 4.21
N PHE A 72 1.09 -22.64 4.16
CA PHE A 72 1.68 -21.37 4.57
C PHE A 72 1.10 -20.23 3.74
N ALA A 73 1.11 -20.36 2.41
CA ALA A 73 0.56 -19.34 1.51
C ALA A 73 -0.95 -19.12 1.71
N HIS A 74 -1.69 -20.20 1.99
CA HIS A 74 -3.12 -20.12 2.30
C HIS A 74 -3.37 -19.39 3.63
N LEU A 75 -2.68 -19.80 4.69
CA LEU A 75 -2.80 -19.21 6.03
C LEU A 75 -2.44 -17.72 6.00
N ARG A 76 -1.33 -17.34 5.36
CA ARG A 76 -0.94 -15.94 5.21
C ARG A 76 -2.05 -15.10 4.59
N ARG A 77 -2.71 -15.60 3.54
CA ARG A 77 -3.80 -14.89 2.85
C ARG A 77 -4.97 -14.60 3.79
N GLN A 78 -5.28 -15.53 4.70
CA GLN A 78 -6.35 -15.39 5.67
C GLN A 78 -5.97 -14.48 6.84
N THR A 79 -4.68 -14.42 7.19
CA THR A 79 -4.21 -13.77 8.42
C THR A 79 -3.74 -12.33 8.23
N VAL A 80 -3.09 -12.00 7.11
CA VAL A 80 -2.32 -10.74 6.97
C VAL A 80 -3.12 -9.44 7.11
N HIS A 81 -4.43 -9.46 6.88
CA HIS A 81 -5.32 -8.30 7.03
C HIS A 81 -6.24 -8.37 8.26
N THR A 82 -5.99 -9.30 9.17
CA THR A 82 -6.80 -9.45 10.38
C THR A 82 -6.40 -8.46 11.46
N LEU A 83 -7.37 -8.02 12.27
CA LEU A 83 -7.18 -7.04 13.34
C LEU A 83 -5.99 -7.33 14.28
N PRO A 84 -5.72 -8.58 14.72
CA PRO A 84 -4.58 -8.87 15.60
C PRO A 84 -3.23 -8.44 15.03
N TYR A 85 -3.10 -8.34 13.70
CA TYR A 85 -1.84 -7.99 13.05
C TYR A 85 -1.80 -6.55 12.53
N LEU A 86 -2.94 -5.88 12.33
CA LEU A 86 -2.98 -4.46 11.94
C LEU A 86 -2.35 -3.54 12.99
N VAL A 87 -2.26 -3.98 14.25
CA VAL A 87 -1.60 -3.25 15.34
C VAL A 87 -0.12 -2.96 15.09
N HIS A 88 0.51 -3.76 14.22
CA HIS A 88 1.93 -3.65 13.87
C HIS A 88 2.22 -2.59 12.80
N ASP A 89 1.20 -2.07 12.12
CA ASP A 89 1.39 -0.99 11.16
C ASP A 89 1.81 0.30 11.86
N ARG A 90 2.77 1.02 11.25
CA ARG A 90 3.28 2.31 11.75
C ARG A 90 3.25 3.35 10.63
N PRO A 91 3.10 4.65 10.92
CA PRO A 91 3.30 5.67 9.91
C PRO A 91 4.72 5.57 9.31
N VAL A 92 4.82 5.71 7.99
CA VAL A 92 6.12 5.91 7.33
C VAL A 92 6.77 7.17 7.90
N VAL A 93 8.08 7.13 8.12
CA VAL A 93 8.83 8.29 8.63
C VAL A 93 8.57 9.52 7.75
N GLY A 94 8.10 10.62 8.35
CA GLY A 94 7.79 11.87 7.65
C GLY A 94 6.40 11.94 7.00
N SER A 95 5.60 10.86 7.03
CA SER A 95 4.31 10.84 6.33
C SER A 95 3.27 11.74 6.99
N LEU A 96 3.24 11.81 8.33
CA LEU A 96 2.27 12.65 9.07
C LEU A 96 2.56 14.14 8.87
N GLU A 97 3.83 14.53 8.90
CA GLU A 97 4.31 15.87 8.61
C GLU A 97 3.96 16.26 7.18
N THR A 98 4.09 15.31 6.24
CA THR A 98 3.71 15.52 4.85
C THR A 98 2.19 15.70 4.69
N LEU A 99 1.37 14.88 5.37
CA LEU A 99 -0.09 15.04 5.38
C LEU A 99 -0.52 16.40 5.94
N GLN A 100 0.16 16.88 6.98
CA GLN A 100 -0.06 18.21 7.53
C GLN A 100 0.31 19.31 6.50
N LYS A 101 1.47 19.21 5.85
CA LYS A 101 1.88 20.14 4.78
C LYS A 101 0.86 20.18 3.63
N ILE A 102 0.34 19.03 3.20
CA ILE A 102 -0.71 18.93 2.16
C ILE A 102 -1.97 19.70 2.58
N GLN A 103 -2.40 19.55 3.83
CA GLN A 103 -3.57 20.24 4.39
C GLN A 103 -3.36 21.75 4.47
N GLU A 104 -2.20 22.21 4.96
CA GLU A 104 -1.83 23.63 5.05
C GLU A 104 -1.80 24.31 3.67
N LEU A 105 -1.33 23.58 2.65
CA LEU A 105 -1.33 24.02 1.25
C LEU A 105 -2.72 23.93 0.57
N LYS A 106 -3.75 23.46 1.29
CA LYS A 106 -5.13 23.29 0.78
C LYS A 106 -5.20 22.43 -0.49
N ILE A 107 -4.31 21.44 -0.60
CA ILE A 107 -4.37 20.43 -1.65
C ILE A 107 -5.56 19.51 -1.36
N ASP A 108 -6.37 19.22 -2.37
CA ASP A 108 -7.50 18.30 -2.23
C ASP A 108 -6.97 16.88 -2.08
N LEU A 109 -6.95 16.38 -0.85
CA LEU A 109 -6.36 15.10 -0.49
C LEU A 109 -7.42 13.99 -0.47
N VAL A 110 -7.14 12.92 -1.20
CA VAL A 110 -7.97 11.72 -1.31
C VAL A 110 -7.17 10.51 -0.86
N VAL A 111 -7.75 9.63 -0.04
CA VAL A 111 -7.19 8.30 0.20
C VAL A 111 -7.90 7.27 -0.67
N MET A 112 -7.13 6.46 -1.40
CA MET A 112 -7.64 5.37 -2.23
C MET A 112 -6.89 4.08 -1.93
N THR A 113 -7.53 3.16 -1.21
CA THR A 113 -6.88 1.97 -0.67
C THR A 113 -7.69 0.70 -0.91
N MET A 114 -6.98 -0.43 -1.01
CA MET A 114 -7.57 -1.77 -1.02
C MET A 114 -7.89 -2.30 0.39
N ARG A 115 -7.66 -1.50 1.44
CA ARG A 115 -8.20 -1.79 2.77
C ARG A 115 -9.72 -1.75 2.75
N ARG A 116 -10.33 -2.52 3.64
CA ARG A 116 -11.75 -2.38 3.99
C ARG A 116 -11.96 -1.16 4.88
N VAL A 117 -13.20 -0.69 4.98
CA VAL A 117 -13.61 0.38 5.92
C VAL A 117 -13.11 0.07 7.34
N SER A 118 -13.35 -1.13 7.86
CA SER A 118 -12.93 -1.50 9.22
C SER A 118 -11.40 -1.51 9.41
N GLU A 119 -10.65 -1.90 8.37
CA GLU A 119 -9.19 -1.95 8.38
C GLU A 119 -8.56 -0.54 8.28
N LEU A 120 -9.23 0.37 7.57
CA LEU A 120 -8.84 1.78 7.47
C LEU A 120 -9.19 2.54 8.76
N ASP A 121 -10.40 2.36 9.29
CA ASP A 121 -10.85 3.00 10.53
C ASP A 121 -9.97 2.59 11.73
N HIS A 122 -9.50 1.33 11.77
CA HIS A 122 -8.54 0.90 12.78
C HIS A 122 -7.26 1.76 12.76
N ALA A 123 -6.68 2.00 11.58
CA ALA A 123 -5.48 2.80 11.44
C ALA A 123 -5.75 4.30 11.71
N PHE A 124 -6.90 4.81 11.25
CA PHE A 124 -7.32 6.19 11.51
C PHE A 124 -7.44 6.49 13.00
N ASN A 125 -8.08 5.59 13.76
CA ASN A 125 -8.27 5.78 15.19
C ASN A 125 -6.97 5.61 16.00
N ARG A 126 -6.11 4.67 15.57
CA ARG A 126 -4.86 4.37 16.29
C ARG A 126 -3.83 5.50 16.19
N HIS A 127 -3.75 6.16 15.04
CA HIS A 127 -2.70 7.14 14.74
C HIS A 127 -3.23 8.57 14.52
N ASP A 128 -4.53 8.81 14.77
CA ASP A 128 -5.21 10.08 14.51
C ASP A 128 -5.01 10.62 13.08
N ILE A 129 -4.97 9.69 12.10
CA ILE A 129 -4.73 10.02 10.68
C ILE A 129 -6.06 10.36 9.97
N GLY A 130 -7.20 9.91 10.51
CA GLY A 130 -8.51 10.12 9.90
C GLY A 130 -8.87 11.61 9.73
N ARG A 131 -8.28 12.50 10.53
CA ARG A 131 -8.47 13.95 10.46
C ARG A 131 -8.02 14.60 9.15
N PHE A 132 -7.09 13.97 8.42
CA PHE A 132 -6.59 14.49 7.15
C PHE A 132 -7.53 14.21 5.97
N PHE A 133 -8.44 13.26 6.12
CA PHE A 133 -9.29 12.77 5.02
C PHE A 133 -10.76 13.03 5.31
N ALA A 134 -11.37 13.97 4.59
CA ALA A 134 -12.81 14.19 4.67
C ALA A 134 -13.59 12.91 4.28
N ALA A 135 -14.80 12.71 4.82
CA ALA A 135 -15.56 11.48 4.60
C ALA A 135 -15.82 11.19 3.10
N ASN A 136 -16.08 12.23 2.32
CA ASN A 136 -16.26 12.19 0.86
C ASN A 136 -14.94 12.18 0.05
N ARG A 137 -13.82 11.86 0.71
CA ARG A 137 -12.47 11.71 0.14
C ARG A 137 -11.84 10.36 0.48
N ARG A 138 -12.64 9.42 0.97
CA ARG A 138 -12.21 8.08 1.38
C ARG A 138 -12.74 7.05 0.39
N TYR A 139 -11.86 6.51 -0.44
CA TYR A 139 -12.16 5.42 -1.36
C TYR A 139 -11.50 4.15 -0.85
N CYS A 140 -12.30 3.26 -0.26
CA CYS A 140 -11.86 1.98 0.28
C CYS A 140 -12.90 0.88 -0.02
N LEU A 141 -12.57 -0.37 0.25
CA LEU A 141 -13.49 -1.49 0.02
C LEU A 141 -14.56 -1.54 1.12
N ASN A 142 -15.78 -1.89 0.75
CA ASN A 142 -16.80 -2.23 1.75
C ASN A 142 -16.38 -3.49 2.53
N ASN A 143 -16.78 -3.59 3.80
CA ASN A 143 -16.41 -4.74 4.64
C ASN A 143 -16.86 -6.09 4.05
N ASN A 144 -18.01 -6.10 3.37
CA ASN A 144 -18.61 -7.28 2.75
C ASN A 144 -18.19 -7.46 1.28
N TYR A 145 -17.25 -6.66 0.76
CA TYR A 145 -16.80 -6.76 -0.62
C TYR A 145 -15.94 -8.01 -0.86
N THR A 146 -16.29 -8.79 -1.88
CA THR A 146 -15.48 -9.91 -2.35
C THR A 146 -14.38 -9.38 -3.28
N LYS A 147 -13.17 -9.24 -2.73
CA LYS A 147 -11.99 -8.82 -3.47
C LYS A 147 -11.68 -9.80 -4.60
N THR A 148 -11.45 -9.29 -5.81
CA THR A 148 -11.10 -10.11 -6.97
C THR A 148 -9.59 -10.10 -7.18
N ASN A 149 -9.04 -8.95 -7.57
CA ASN A 149 -7.63 -8.65 -7.60
C ASN A 149 -7.43 -7.13 -7.46
N ASP A 150 -6.31 -6.74 -6.85
CA ASP A 150 -6.03 -5.36 -6.47
C ASP A 150 -6.05 -4.40 -7.68
N VAL A 151 -5.50 -4.81 -8.83
CA VAL A 151 -5.45 -3.97 -10.04
C VAL A 151 -6.86 -3.62 -10.54
N ARG A 152 -7.72 -4.63 -10.69
CA ARG A 152 -9.10 -4.45 -11.15
C ARG A 152 -9.91 -3.65 -10.14
N ASP A 153 -9.85 -4.03 -8.87
CA ASP A 153 -10.67 -3.43 -7.82
C ASP A 153 -10.27 -1.96 -7.60
N LYS A 154 -8.97 -1.64 -7.66
CA LYS A 154 -8.46 -0.25 -7.54
C LYS A 154 -8.78 0.60 -8.76
N THR A 155 -8.75 0.02 -9.96
CA THR A 155 -9.22 0.69 -11.18
C THR A 155 -10.71 1.06 -11.10
N LEU A 156 -11.55 0.18 -10.54
CA LEU A 156 -12.97 0.47 -10.30
C LEU A 156 -13.17 1.58 -9.26
N LEU A 157 -12.38 1.59 -8.17
CA LEU A 157 -12.39 2.69 -7.21
C LEU A 157 -11.98 4.02 -7.86
N MET A 158 -10.96 4.02 -8.72
CA MET A 158 -10.54 5.22 -9.44
C MET A 158 -11.61 5.74 -10.38
N ALA A 159 -12.26 4.86 -11.16
CA ALA A 159 -13.37 5.25 -12.03
C ALA A 159 -14.57 5.80 -11.23
N LYS A 160 -14.83 5.27 -10.02
CA LYS A 160 -15.83 5.83 -9.10
C LYS A 160 -15.43 7.21 -8.61
N ALA A 161 -14.18 7.37 -8.14
CA ALA A 161 -13.66 8.63 -7.66
C ALA A 161 -13.70 9.74 -8.73
N ALA A 162 -13.32 9.42 -9.97
CA ALA A 162 -13.38 10.36 -11.09
C ALA A 162 -14.79 10.90 -11.38
N LYS A 163 -15.84 10.12 -11.08
CA LYS A 163 -17.24 10.54 -11.26
C LYS A 163 -17.79 11.36 -10.08
N GLU A 164 -17.37 11.04 -8.86
CA GLU A 164 -17.91 11.63 -7.63
C GLU A 164 -17.16 12.89 -7.19
N LEU A 165 -15.85 12.95 -7.48
CA LEU A 165 -15.03 14.09 -7.09
C LEU A 165 -15.26 15.28 -8.01
N PRO A 166 -15.24 16.52 -7.48
CA PRO A 166 -15.37 17.71 -8.32
C PRO A 166 -14.17 17.83 -9.27
N ALA A 167 -14.32 18.61 -10.35
CA ALA A 167 -13.21 18.87 -11.26
C ALA A 167 -12.00 19.47 -10.51
N ALA A 168 -10.80 18.97 -10.84
CA ALA A 168 -9.53 19.50 -10.37
C ALA A 168 -8.71 19.97 -11.58
N ALA A 169 -7.83 20.95 -11.38
CA ALA A 169 -7.00 21.49 -12.45
C ALA A 169 -5.85 20.55 -12.82
N ASP A 170 -5.30 19.86 -11.81
CA ASP A 170 -4.29 18.82 -11.98
C ASP A 170 -4.53 17.76 -10.90
N THR A 171 -4.41 16.49 -11.27
CA THR A 171 -4.63 15.35 -10.38
C THR A 171 -3.45 14.40 -10.47
N TRP A 172 -2.96 13.98 -9.31
CA TRP A 172 -1.86 13.04 -9.18
C TRP A 172 -2.28 11.85 -8.33
N MET A 173 -1.76 10.67 -8.67
CA MET A 173 -1.81 9.47 -7.85
C MET A 173 -0.42 9.20 -7.24
N VAL A 174 -0.37 8.87 -5.95
CA VAL A 174 0.84 8.38 -5.28
C VAL A 174 0.55 7.00 -4.72
N GLY A 175 1.37 6.01 -5.04
CA GLY A 175 1.20 4.64 -4.56
C GLY A 175 2.46 3.81 -4.69
N ASP A 176 2.45 2.62 -4.12
CA ASP A 176 3.61 1.74 -4.03
C ASP A 176 3.43 0.43 -4.80
N THR A 177 2.32 0.25 -5.53
CA THR A 177 2.03 -0.98 -6.27
C THR A 177 1.64 -0.75 -7.72
N GLU A 178 1.66 -1.84 -8.48
CA GLU A 178 1.08 -1.94 -9.81
C GLU A 178 -0.40 -1.56 -9.89
N ALA A 179 -1.15 -1.76 -8.80
CA ALA A 179 -2.57 -1.42 -8.76
C ALA A 179 -2.78 0.10 -8.76
N ASP A 180 -1.89 0.85 -8.12
CA ASP A 180 -1.92 2.32 -8.11
C ASP A 180 -1.65 2.89 -9.50
N ILE A 181 -0.60 2.37 -10.14
CA ILE A 181 -0.16 2.78 -11.47
C ILE A 181 -1.25 2.46 -12.50
N ALA A 182 -1.80 1.25 -12.47
CA ALA A 182 -2.89 0.86 -13.36
C ALA A 182 -4.16 1.71 -13.13
N ALA A 183 -4.52 1.96 -11.86
CA ALA A 183 -5.68 2.78 -11.53
C ALA A 183 -5.52 4.20 -12.09
N ALA A 184 -4.38 4.86 -11.86
CA ALA A 184 -4.10 6.19 -12.38
C ALA A 184 -4.14 6.25 -13.92
N LYS A 185 -3.42 5.32 -14.58
CA LYS A 185 -3.38 5.23 -16.05
C LYS A 185 -4.77 5.02 -16.66
N SER A 186 -5.65 4.27 -15.99
CA SER A 186 -7.03 4.04 -16.47
C SER A 186 -7.85 5.32 -16.63
N GLN A 187 -7.48 6.40 -15.95
CA GLN A 187 -8.13 7.72 -16.01
C GLN A 187 -7.20 8.82 -16.55
N ASN A 188 -6.06 8.46 -17.17
CA ASN A 188 -5.03 9.40 -17.64
C ASN A 188 -4.54 10.36 -16.54
N ILE A 189 -4.41 9.86 -15.30
CA ILE A 189 -3.90 10.60 -14.15
C ILE A 189 -2.39 10.35 -14.03
N LYS A 190 -1.61 11.41 -13.78
CA LYS A 190 -0.17 11.30 -13.52
C LYS A 190 0.07 10.49 -12.25
N VAL A 191 1.08 9.62 -12.23
CA VAL A 191 1.35 8.71 -11.13
C VAL A 191 2.81 8.72 -10.70
N ILE A 192 3.00 8.77 -9.39
CA ILE A 192 4.30 8.67 -8.73
C ILE A 192 4.34 7.38 -7.92
N GLY A 193 5.27 6.49 -8.26
CA GLY A 193 5.61 5.32 -7.46
C GLY A 193 6.47 5.70 -6.25
N VAL A 194 6.20 5.14 -5.07
CA VAL A 194 7.04 5.36 -3.87
C VAL A 194 7.76 4.09 -3.42
N LEU A 195 9.01 4.24 -3.00
CA LEU A 195 9.85 3.13 -2.52
C LEU A 195 9.67 2.79 -1.04
N SER A 196 8.87 3.56 -0.31
CA SER A 196 8.52 3.33 1.10
C SER A 196 7.58 2.14 1.31
N GLY A 197 7.05 1.54 0.24
CA GLY A 197 6.08 0.45 0.30
C GLY A 197 6.58 -0.93 -0.17
N ILE A 198 5.65 -1.75 -0.66
CA ILE A 198 5.80 -3.20 -0.89
C ILE A 198 6.33 -3.56 -2.27
N ARG A 199 6.89 -2.61 -3.03
CA ARG A 199 7.57 -2.90 -4.30
C ARG A 199 8.98 -2.36 -4.31
N SER A 200 9.86 -3.07 -5.02
CA SER A 200 11.18 -2.59 -5.34
C SER A 200 11.12 -1.66 -6.55
N ARG A 201 12.20 -0.89 -6.73
CA ARG A 201 12.33 0.05 -7.85
C ARG A 201 12.14 -0.63 -9.20
N SER A 202 12.81 -1.77 -9.43
CA SER A 202 12.70 -2.52 -10.68
C SER A 202 11.28 -3.00 -10.97
N ARG A 203 10.52 -3.39 -9.94
CA ARG A 203 9.10 -3.74 -10.09
C ARG A 203 8.26 -2.54 -10.48
N LEU A 204 8.41 -1.40 -9.79
CA LEU A 204 7.68 -0.17 -10.15
C LEU A 204 8.01 0.30 -11.57
N GLU A 205 9.29 0.32 -11.95
CA GLU A 205 9.74 0.73 -13.29
C GLU A 205 9.07 -0.10 -14.40
N SER A 206 8.85 -1.40 -14.18
CA SER A 206 8.19 -2.27 -15.16
C SER A 206 6.73 -1.91 -15.45
N TYR A 207 6.09 -1.10 -14.61
CA TYR A 207 4.73 -0.58 -14.82
C TYR A 207 4.73 0.86 -15.36
N GLU A 208 5.91 1.46 -15.56
CA GLU A 208 6.13 2.78 -16.17
C GLU A 208 5.33 3.92 -15.50
N PRO A 209 5.52 4.22 -14.20
CA PRO A 209 4.98 5.43 -13.61
C PRO A 209 5.68 6.68 -14.16
N ASP A 210 5.07 7.85 -14.02
CA ASP A 210 5.69 9.11 -14.46
C ASP A 210 6.95 9.45 -13.65
N TYR A 211 6.95 9.11 -12.35
CA TYR A 211 8.09 9.29 -11.45
C TYR A 211 8.20 8.16 -10.44
N ILE A 212 9.41 7.94 -9.90
CA ILE A 212 9.65 7.06 -8.75
C ILE A 212 10.52 7.78 -7.73
N VAL A 213 9.99 7.94 -6.52
CA VAL A 213 10.62 8.66 -5.41
C VAL A 213 10.66 7.80 -4.14
N ASN A 214 11.34 8.26 -3.09
CA ASN A 214 11.52 7.43 -1.90
C ASN A 214 10.26 7.34 -1.02
N ASN A 215 9.48 8.41 -0.91
CA ASN A 215 8.34 8.50 0.02
C ASN A 215 7.33 9.58 -0.42
N LEU A 216 6.24 9.72 0.33
CA LEU A 216 5.18 10.70 0.09
C LEU A 216 5.67 12.15 0.08
N GLY A 217 6.64 12.50 0.94
CA GLY A 217 7.21 13.85 1.03
C GLY A 217 7.88 14.28 -0.28
N GLU A 218 8.76 13.42 -0.80
CA GLU A 218 9.41 13.65 -2.09
C GLU A 218 8.39 13.68 -3.25
N ALA A 219 7.33 12.87 -3.18
CA ALA A 219 6.26 12.90 -4.18
C ALA A 219 5.56 14.26 -4.20
N VAL A 220 5.24 14.82 -3.03
CA VAL A 220 4.66 16.16 -2.91
C VAL A 220 5.62 17.23 -3.45
N ASP A 221 6.92 17.11 -3.20
CA ASP A 221 7.90 18.07 -3.72
C ASP A 221 8.01 18.03 -5.26
N VAL A 222 7.94 16.84 -5.87
CA VAL A 222 7.85 16.69 -7.34
C VAL A 222 6.59 17.35 -7.89
N ILE A 223 5.44 17.10 -7.27
CA ILE A 223 4.16 17.69 -7.69
C ILE A 223 4.22 19.22 -7.64
N LEU A 224 4.69 19.79 -6.54
CA LEU A 224 4.81 21.24 -6.37
C LEU A 224 5.85 21.86 -7.31
N GLY A 225 6.96 21.17 -7.57
CA GLY A 225 7.99 21.58 -8.51
C GLY A 225 7.48 21.62 -9.96
N SER A 226 6.68 20.63 -10.36
CA SER A 226 6.09 20.58 -11.70
C SER A 226 5.20 21.78 -12.00
N LEU A 227 4.46 22.28 -11.01
CA LEU A 227 3.58 23.45 -11.17
C LEU A 227 4.35 24.76 -11.39
N ARG A 228 5.57 24.87 -10.84
CA ARG A 228 6.43 26.06 -10.99
C ARG A 228 7.14 26.12 -12.35
N ALA A 229 7.26 24.99 -13.04
CA ALA A 229 7.90 24.95 -14.36
C ALA A 229 6.98 25.42 -15.50
N PHE A 230 5.67 25.55 -15.24
CA PHE A 230 4.65 25.95 -16.23
C PHE A 230 3.95 27.29 -15.91
N GLY A 231 4.40 28.00 -14.87
CA GLY A 231 3.88 29.32 -14.48
C GLY A 231 4.99 30.36 -14.51
#